data_AF-A0A7C3VS05-F1
#
_entry.id   AF-A0A7C3VS05-F1
#
_cell.length_a   1.000
_cell.length_b   1.000
_cell.length_c   1.000
_cell.angle_alpha   90.00
_cell.angle_beta   90.00
_cell.angle_gamma   90.00
#
_symmetry.space_group_name_H-M   'P 1'
#
loop_
_entity.id
_entity.type
_entity.pdbx_description
1 polymer ?
#
loop_
_entity_poly.entity_id
_entity_poly.type
_entity_poly.pdbx_seq_one_letter_code
_entity_poly.pdbx_strand_id
1 'polypeptide(L)'
;MRVVEILFYDQNRVKLVVEMADPARYSTEHAPHIPRLLFKLFPHLARHRCDNDSGFTFRRESQNTEIPHLLEHLIIELQGQVQKNRILRGETQWNWRIDPRGRFHVYVDYDNEMLVLGAIRLAERIINAVDDRRIDEIDIEREVERLRRLAALGAEIRGADLPAESVASNLDISHAATPP
;
A
#
# COMPACT_ATOMS: atom_id res chain seq x y z
N MET A 1 -0.59 0.82 17.17
CA MET A 1 -1.31 1.78 16.29
C MET A 1 -2.57 1.11 15.73
N ARG A 2 -3.50 1.88 15.15
CA ARG A 2 -4.69 1.33 14.50
C ARG A 2 -5.06 2.09 13.22
N VAL A 3 -5.42 1.37 12.17
CA VAL A 3 -6.08 1.94 10.98
C VAL A 3 -7.58 2.00 11.25
N VAL A 4 -8.11 3.21 11.46
CA VAL A 4 -9.50 3.43 11.87
C VAL A 4 -10.44 3.66 10.69
N GLU A 5 -9.92 4.20 9.58
CA GLU A 5 -10.69 4.40 8.34
C GLU A 5 -9.86 3.97 7.13
N ILE A 6 -10.52 3.40 6.12
CA ILE A 6 -9.95 3.08 4.81
C ILE A 6 -10.92 3.64 3.77
N LEU A 7 -10.44 4.56 2.93
CA LEU A 7 -11.27 5.27 1.97
C LEU A 7 -10.66 5.16 0.57
N PHE A 8 -11.43 4.61 -0.37
CA PHE A 8 -11.10 4.55 -1.79
C PHE A 8 -11.81 5.71 -2.49
N TYR A 9 -11.06 6.64 -3.07
CA TYR A 9 -11.63 7.86 -3.69
C TYR A 9 -11.16 8.13 -5.12
N ASP A 10 -10.10 7.45 -5.57
CA ASP A 10 -9.72 7.40 -6.97
C ASP A 10 -9.44 5.93 -7.34
N GLN A 11 -9.19 5.65 -8.63
CA GLN A 11 -9.07 4.27 -9.11
C GLN A 11 -7.79 3.55 -8.62
N ASN A 12 -6.82 4.28 -8.06
CA ASN A 12 -5.47 3.76 -7.84
C ASN A 12 -4.80 4.28 -6.54
N ARG A 13 -5.54 4.89 -5.61
CA ARG A 13 -5.00 5.45 -4.37
C ARG A 13 -6.03 5.36 -3.25
N VAL A 14 -5.56 4.90 -2.09
CA VAL A 14 -6.39 4.69 -0.88
C VAL A 14 -5.92 5.59 0.26
N LYS A 15 -6.86 6.15 1.04
CA LYS A 15 -6.58 6.76 2.35
C LYS A 15 -6.62 5.73 3.41
N LEU A 16 -5.77 5.94 4.38
CA LEU A 16 -5.88 5.39 5.71
C LEU A 16 -5.91 6.56 6.69
N VAL A 17 -6.86 6.53 7.61
CA VAL A 17 -6.74 7.31 8.84
C VAL A 17 -6.14 6.38 9.88
N VAL A 18 -4.98 6.77 10.42
CA VAL A 18 -4.20 5.96 11.36
C VAL A 18 -4.11 6.69 12.68
N GLU A 19 -4.45 6.01 13.77
CA GLU A 19 -4.37 6.55 15.12
C GLU A 19 -3.29 5.83 15.93
N MET A 20 -2.42 6.61 16.56
CA MET A 20 -1.43 6.12 17.49
C MET A 20 -2.05 5.92 18.86
N ALA A 21 -1.76 4.78 19.49
CA ALA A 21 -2.29 4.46 20.82
C ALA A 21 -1.77 5.44 21.89
N ASP A 22 -0.51 5.85 21.76
CA ASP A 22 0.08 6.94 22.54
C ASP A 22 0.38 8.14 21.61
N PRO A 23 -0.34 9.26 21.74
CA PRO A 23 -0.16 10.45 20.90
C PRO A 23 1.17 11.20 21.15
N ALA A 24 1.92 10.83 22.19
CA ALA A 24 3.26 11.34 22.44
C ALA A 24 4.37 10.44 21.88
N ARG A 25 4.07 9.18 21.55
CA ARG A 25 5.05 8.17 21.08
C ARG A 25 4.71 7.63 19.70
N TYR A 26 4.70 8.52 18.71
CA TYR A 26 4.40 8.17 17.32
C TYR A 26 5.64 8.04 16.42
N SER A 27 6.82 8.49 16.87
CA SER A 27 8.07 8.37 16.12
C SER A 27 8.81 7.07 16.47
N THR A 28 9.45 6.48 15.46
CA THR A 28 10.38 5.35 15.55
C THR A 28 11.57 5.61 16.45
N GLU A 29 11.90 6.86 16.78
CA GLU A 29 12.91 7.19 17.80
C GLU A 29 12.54 6.59 19.18
N HIS A 30 11.23 6.51 19.48
CA HIS A 30 10.70 5.95 20.72
C HIS A 30 10.57 4.42 20.67
N ALA A 31 10.64 3.84 19.47
CA ALA A 31 10.48 2.40 19.23
C ALA A 31 11.48 1.88 18.16
N PRO A 32 12.80 2.04 18.39
CA PRO A 32 13.81 1.78 17.36
C PRO A 32 13.95 0.29 17.01
N HIS A 33 13.36 -0.61 17.81
CA HIS A 33 13.26 -2.04 17.49
C HIS A 33 12.39 -2.28 16.26
N ILE A 34 11.33 -1.49 16.05
CA ILE A 34 10.37 -1.69 14.95
C ILE A 34 11.08 -1.67 13.57
N PRO A 35 11.72 -0.58 13.13
CA PRO A 35 12.38 -0.55 11.82
C PRO A 35 13.51 -1.57 11.72
N ARG A 36 14.25 -1.84 12.81
CA ARG A 36 15.32 -2.85 12.82
C ARG A 36 14.82 -4.26 12.53
N LEU A 37 13.71 -4.65 13.15
CA LEU A 37 13.09 -5.96 12.92
C LEU A 37 12.44 -6.02 11.55
N LEU A 38 11.74 -4.97 11.11
CA LEU A 38 11.15 -4.93 9.78
C LEU A 38 12.20 -5.09 8.68
N PHE A 39 13.39 -4.49 8.78
CA PHE A 39 14.44 -4.69 7.78
C PHE A 39 15.06 -6.09 7.76
N LYS A 40 14.93 -6.85 8.86
CA LYS A 40 15.32 -8.28 8.86
C LYS A 40 14.27 -9.12 8.14
N LEU A 41 12.99 -8.82 8.35
CA LEU A 41 11.86 -9.53 7.74
C LEU A 41 11.68 -9.16 6.26
N PHE A 42 11.93 -7.89 5.93
CA PHE A 42 11.72 -7.28 4.62
C PHE A 42 12.98 -6.52 4.19
N PRO A 43 14.03 -7.21 3.69
CA PRO A 43 15.30 -6.55 3.36
C PRO A 43 15.20 -5.50 2.24
N HIS A 44 14.22 -5.63 1.33
CA HIS A 44 14.01 -4.67 0.24
C HIS A 44 13.41 -3.34 0.72
N LEU A 45 12.65 -3.36 1.82
CA LEU A 45 12.09 -2.17 2.45
C LEU A 45 13.17 -1.11 2.75
N ALA A 46 14.35 -1.55 3.20
CA ALA A 46 15.48 -0.67 3.49
C ALA A 46 15.99 0.12 2.25
N ARG A 47 15.69 -0.38 1.05
CA ARG A 47 16.12 0.19 -0.24
C ARG A 47 15.05 1.07 -0.88
N HIS A 48 13.89 1.21 -0.25
CA HIS A 48 12.86 2.13 -0.75
C HIS A 48 13.43 3.55 -0.86
N ARG A 49 13.02 4.24 -1.91
CA ARG A 49 13.28 5.67 -2.08
C ARG A 49 12.16 6.44 -1.36
N CYS A 50 12.57 7.42 -0.59
CA CYS A 50 11.69 8.39 0.05
C CYS A 50 12.16 9.76 -0.43
N ASP A 51 11.26 10.55 -0.98
CA ASP A 51 11.54 11.94 -1.36
C ASP A 51 11.49 12.80 -0.08
N ASN A 52 12.48 12.62 0.79
CA ASN A 52 12.75 13.58 1.86
C ASN A 52 13.67 14.68 1.34
N ASP A 53 13.60 15.88 1.93
CA ASP A 53 14.42 17.05 1.54
C ASP A 53 15.94 16.79 1.57
N SER A 54 16.35 15.64 2.13
CA SER A 54 17.75 15.25 2.33
C SER A 54 18.24 14.11 1.42
N GLY A 55 17.38 13.54 0.56
CA GLY A 55 17.74 12.45 -0.38
C GLY A 55 18.21 11.14 0.28
N PHE A 56 17.80 10.86 1.52
CA PHE A 56 18.25 9.66 2.23
C PHE A 56 17.53 8.39 1.79
N THR A 57 18.23 7.25 1.83
CA THR A 57 17.59 5.94 1.74
C THR A 57 16.58 5.77 2.87
N PHE A 58 15.48 5.04 2.63
CA PHE A 58 14.49 4.77 3.67
C PHE A 58 15.08 4.12 4.93
N ARG A 59 16.16 3.33 4.81
CA ARG A 59 16.92 2.80 5.95
C ARG A 59 17.36 3.86 6.96
N ARG A 60 17.83 5.01 6.48
CA ARG A 60 18.30 6.11 7.33
C ARG A 60 17.11 6.91 7.87
N GLU A 61 16.14 7.19 7.02
CA GLU A 61 14.90 7.91 7.39
C GLU A 61 14.15 7.19 8.52
N SER A 62 13.99 5.88 8.39
CA SER A 62 13.26 5.04 9.35
C SER A 62 13.82 5.03 10.78
N GLN A 63 15.01 5.61 11.01
CA GLN A 63 15.59 5.73 12.35
C GLN A 63 14.92 6.84 13.18
N ASN A 64 14.34 7.84 12.51
CA ASN A 64 13.63 8.93 13.16
C ASN A 64 12.51 9.46 12.25
N THR A 65 11.51 8.63 12.04
CA THR A 65 10.28 8.97 11.31
C THR A 65 9.05 8.44 12.05
N GLU A 66 7.88 8.92 11.66
CA GLU A 66 6.58 8.51 12.16
C GLU A 66 6.29 7.03 11.85
N ILE A 67 5.76 6.28 12.82
CA ILE A 67 5.37 4.88 12.64
C ILE A 67 4.35 4.72 11.49
N PRO A 68 3.38 5.63 11.28
CA PRO A 68 2.50 5.57 10.11
C PRO A 68 3.20 5.74 8.75
N HIS A 69 4.33 6.44 8.68
CA HIS A 69 5.16 6.49 7.47
C HIS A 69 5.89 5.16 7.24
N LEU A 70 6.28 4.47 8.32
CA LEU A 70 6.78 3.09 8.23
C LEU A 70 5.71 2.10 7.76
N LEU A 71 4.46 2.27 8.21
CA LEU A 71 3.30 1.52 7.72
C LEU A 71 3.11 1.70 6.21
N GLU A 72 3.14 2.94 5.71
CA GLU A 72 3.04 3.26 4.29
C GLU A 72 4.02 2.43 3.45
N HIS A 73 5.31 2.50 3.76
CA HIS A 73 6.33 1.78 3.02
C HIS A 73 6.20 0.26 3.16
N LEU A 74 5.76 -0.24 4.31
CA LEU A 74 5.51 -1.67 4.49
C LEU A 74 4.34 -2.16 3.62
N ILE A 75 3.27 -1.37 3.47
CA ILE A 75 2.17 -1.68 2.55
C ILE A 75 2.69 -1.77 1.12
N ILE A 76 3.50 -0.80 0.69
CA ILE A 76 4.13 -0.79 -0.64
C ILE A 76 5.00 -2.03 -0.86
N GLU A 77 5.84 -2.40 0.12
CA GLU A 77 6.69 -3.59 0.07
C GLU A 77 5.85 -4.87 -0.10
N LEU A 78 4.79 -5.02 0.70
CA LEU A 78 3.91 -6.20 0.64
C LEU A 78 3.18 -6.31 -0.71
N GLN A 79 2.72 -5.20 -1.28
CA GLN A 79 2.17 -5.17 -2.63
C GLN A 79 3.23 -5.58 -3.67
N GLY A 80 4.45 -5.03 -3.56
CA GLY A 80 5.57 -5.31 -4.48
C GLY A 80 6.05 -6.76 -4.48
N GLN A 81 5.88 -7.49 -3.37
CA GLN A 81 6.18 -8.93 -3.32
C GLN A 81 5.19 -9.78 -4.13
N VAL A 82 3.99 -9.26 -4.40
CA VAL A 82 2.95 -9.91 -5.20
C VAL A 82 2.95 -9.39 -6.64
N GLN A 83 3.09 -8.07 -6.82
CA GLN A 83 3.03 -7.39 -8.12
C GLN A 83 4.32 -6.60 -8.39
N LYS A 84 5.22 -7.17 -9.20
CA LYS A 84 6.59 -6.64 -9.40
C LYS A 84 6.74 -5.56 -10.46
N ASN A 85 5.70 -5.30 -11.27
CA ASN A 85 5.83 -4.53 -12.52
C ASN A 85 5.34 -3.07 -12.42
N ARG A 86 5.13 -2.54 -11.22
CA ARG A 86 4.57 -1.20 -10.99
C ARG A 86 5.40 -0.44 -9.97
N ILE A 87 5.59 0.85 -10.21
CA ILE A 87 6.11 1.78 -9.21
C ILE A 87 4.91 2.31 -8.43
N LEU A 88 4.82 1.95 -7.15
CA LEU A 88 3.81 2.46 -6.22
C LEU A 88 4.42 3.60 -5.41
N ARG A 89 3.62 4.62 -5.13
CA ARG A 89 3.99 5.73 -4.25
C ARG A 89 3.12 5.73 -3.01
N GLY A 90 3.60 6.43 -1.99
CA GLY A 90 2.84 6.70 -0.80
C GLY A 90 3.09 8.13 -0.35
N GLU A 91 2.26 8.57 0.59
CA GLU A 91 2.42 9.86 1.24
C GLU A 91 1.80 9.82 2.63
N THR A 92 2.53 10.27 3.65
CA THR A 92 2.05 10.36 5.02
C THR A 92 1.99 11.82 5.44
N GLN A 93 0.81 12.24 5.89
CA GLN A 93 0.54 13.62 6.31
C GLN A 93 -0.06 13.66 7.73
N TRP A 94 0.13 14.79 8.40
CA TRP A 94 -0.52 15.12 9.67
C TRP A 94 -0.68 16.63 9.84
N ASN A 95 -1.71 17.05 10.57
CA ASN A 95 -1.90 18.45 10.94
C ASN A 95 -2.48 18.59 12.34
N TRP A 96 -1.60 18.75 13.35
CA TRP A 96 -2.00 18.86 14.77
C TRP A 96 -2.78 20.12 15.14
N ARG A 97 -2.98 21.06 14.21
CA ARG A 97 -3.89 22.19 14.42
C ARG A 97 -5.34 21.85 14.11
N ILE A 98 -5.56 20.81 13.30
CA ILE A 98 -6.89 20.39 12.81
C ILE A 98 -7.25 19.04 13.44
N ASP A 99 -6.32 18.09 13.42
CA ASP A 99 -6.51 16.73 13.89
C ASP A 99 -5.97 16.52 15.32
N PRO A 100 -6.57 15.59 16.08
CA PRO A 100 -5.99 15.14 17.34
C PRO A 100 -4.55 14.67 17.15
N ARG A 101 -3.67 15.04 18.08
CA ARG A 101 -2.28 14.58 18.06
C ARG A 101 -2.23 13.05 18.00
N GLY A 102 -1.36 12.51 17.13
CA GLY A 102 -1.26 11.06 16.90
C GLY A 102 -2.16 10.51 15.80
N ARG A 103 -2.97 11.36 15.13
CA ARG A 103 -3.73 11.01 13.92
C ARG A 103 -2.97 11.31 12.63
N PHE A 104 -2.83 10.33 11.77
CA PHE A 104 -2.13 10.45 10.50
C PHE A 104 -3.02 10.09 9.34
N HIS A 105 -2.75 10.73 8.21
CA HIS A 105 -3.41 10.50 6.93
C HIS A 105 -2.38 9.86 6.01
N VAL A 106 -2.52 8.56 5.76
CA VAL A 106 -1.59 7.80 4.93
C VAL A 106 -2.27 7.51 3.60
N TYR A 107 -1.56 7.78 2.51
CA TYR A 107 -2.02 7.54 1.16
C TYR A 107 -1.12 6.50 0.53
N VAL A 108 -1.68 5.51 -0.14
CA VAL A 108 -0.91 4.47 -0.83
C VAL A 108 -1.50 4.21 -2.20
N ASP A 109 -0.65 4.17 -3.22
CA ASP A 109 -1.06 3.75 -4.55
C ASP A 109 -1.35 2.24 -4.60
N TYR A 110 -2.30 1.84 -5.43
CA TYR A 110 -2.64 0.45 -5.68
C TYR A 110 -3.15 0.21 -7.10
N ASP A 111 -3.08 -1.04 -7.53
CA ASP A 111 -3.70 -1.52 -8.78
C ASP A 111 -4.79 -2.56 -8.56
N ASN A 112 -4.71 -3.24 -7.42
CA ASN A 112 -5.64 -4.28 -7.05
C ASN A 112 -6.16 -3.99 -5.64
N GLU A 113 -7.45 -3.65 -5.56
CA GLU A 113 -8.13 -3.24 -4.31
C GLU A 113 -8.09 -4.34 -3.24
N MET A 114 -8.26 -5.60 -3.66
CA MET A 114 -8.23 -6.74 -2.76
C MET A 114 -6.82 -6.96 -2.19
N LEU A 115 -5.80 -6.78 -3.04
CA LEU A 115 -4.40 -6.87 -2.60
C LEU A 115 -4.05 -5.74 -1.63
N VAL A 116 -4.34 -4.48 -1.96
CA VAL A 116 -3.97 -3.36 -1.07
C VAL A 116 -4.71 -3.45 0.25
N LEU A 117 -5.99 -3.83 0.25
CA LEU A 117 -6.75 -4.03 1.49
C LEU A 117 -6.12 -5.12 2.36
N GLY A 118 -5.72 -6.25 1.76
CA GLY A 118 -4.99 -7.30 2.45
C GLY A 118 -3.64 -6.82 2.99
N ALA A 119 -2.88 -6.06 2.18
CA ALA A 119 -1.58 -5.51 2.55
C ALA A 119 -1.69 -4.51 3.71
N ILE A 120 -2.69 -3.63 3.71
CA ILE A 120 -2.99 -2.69 4.81
C ILE A 120 -3.18 -3.45 6.12
N ARG A 121 -4.07 -4.45 6.12
CA ARG A 121 -4.38 -5.22 7.33
C ARG A 121 -3.21 -6.07 7.81
N LEU A 122 -2.43 -6.63 6.89
CA LEU A 122 -1.23 -7.37 7.25
C LEU A 122 -0.15 -6.44 7.81
N ALA A 123 0.09 -5.28 7.19
CA ALA A 123 1.09 -4.32 7.65
C ALA A 123 0.76 -3.77 9.05
N GLU A 124 -0.51 -3.43 9.30
CA GLU A 124 -1.01 -3.03 10.62
C GLU A 124 -0.72 -4.12 11.67
N ARG A 125 -1.06 -5.37 11.36
CA ARG A 125 -0.82 -6.52 12.24
C ARG A 125 0.67 -6.75 12.50
N ILE A 126 1.51 -6.68 11.48
CA ILE A 126 2.95 -6.87 11.59
C ILE A 126 3.57 -5.79 12.49
N ILE A 127 3.27 -4.52 12.26
CA ILE A 127 3.84 -3.43 13.07
C ILE A 127 3.44 -3.58 14.54
N ASN A 128 2.16 -3.86 14.81
CA ASN A 128 1.70 -4.09 16.17
C ASN A 128 2.35 -5.33 16.80
N ALA A 129 2.48 -6.45 16.07
CA ALA A 129 3.13 -7.65 16.56
C ALA A 129 4.63 -7.45 16.82
N VAL A 130 5.32 -6.69 15.97
CA VAL A 130 6.73 -6.33 16.20
C VAL A 130 6.88 -5.47 17.45
N ASP A 131 5.98 -4.50 17.64
CA ASP A 131 6.02 -3.62 18.82
C ASP A 131 5.72 -4.39 20.12
N ASP A 132 4.71 -5.26 20.07
CA ASP A 132 4.32 -6.16 21.16
C ASP A 132 5.29 -7.33 21.41
N ARG A 133 6.30 -7.52 20.54
CA ARG A 133 7.25 -8.65 20.57
C ARG A 133 6.60 -10.02 20.37
N ARG A 134 5.58 -10.08 19.52
CA ARG A 134 4.79 -11.28 19.15
C ARG A 134 4.86 -11.60 17.66
N ILE A 135 5.96 -11.22 16.99
CA ILE A 135 6.10 -11.39 15.54
C ILE A 135 6.15 -12.88 15.12
N ASP A 136 6.54 -13.76 16.03
CA ASP A 136 6.54 -15.21 15.88
C ASP A 136 5.12 -15.79 15.71
N GLU A 137 4.07 -15.05 16.09
CA GLU A 137 2.68 -15.44 15.82
C GLU A 137 2.27 -15.24 14.35
N ILE A 138 3.09 -14.54 13.55
CA ILE A 138 2.79 -14.24 12.15
C ILE A 138 3.73 -15.01 11.23
N ASP A 139 3.18 -16.01 10.54
CA ASP A 139 3.84 -16.68 9.43
C ASP A 139 3.83 -15.77 8.18
N ILE A 140 4.89 -15.00 8.01
CA ILE A 140 5.01 -14.00 6.93
C ILE A 140 4.89 -14.64 5.54
N GLU A 141 5.51 -15.81 5.32
CA GLU A 141 5.46 -16.49 4.03
C GLU A 141 4.03 -16.90 3.67
N ARG A 142 3.30 -17.47 4.63
CA ARG A 142 1.90 -17.86 4.46
C ARG A 142 0.99 -16.66 4.25
N GLU A 143 1.24 -15.54 4.93
CA GLU A 143 0.45 -14.32 4.76
C GLU A 143 0.71 -13.68 3.39
N VAL A 144 1.95 -13.64 2.91
CA VAL A 144 2.26 -13.19 1.53
C VAL A 144 1.57 -14.09 0.50
N GLU A 145 1.51 -15.40 0.73
CA GLU A 145 0.79 -16.33 -0.14
C GLU A 145 -0.73 -16.11 -0.12
N ARG A 146 -1.30 -15.67 1.02
CA ARG A 146 -2.69 -15.18 1.05
C ARG A 146 -2.88 -13.93 0.22
N LEU A 147 -1.94 -12.99 0.26
CA LEU A 147 -2.00 -11.78 -0.57
C LEU A 147 -1.98 -12.12 -2.08
N ARG A 148 -1.19 -13.12 -2.49
CA ARG A 148 -1.21 -13.60 -3.90
C ARG A 148 -2.58 -14.11 -4.31
N ARG A 149 -3.26 -14.88 -3.45
CA ARG A 149 -4.63 -15.36 -3.73
C ARG A 149 -5.65 -14.22 -3.78
N LEU A 150 -5.54 -13.23 -2.88
CA LEU A 150 -6.40 -12.04 -2.93
C LEU A 150 -6.19 -11.25 -4.23
N ALA A 151 -4.94 -11.12 -4.67
CA ALA A 151 -4.64 -10.46 -5.94
C ALA A 151 -5.25 -11.21 -7.13
N ALA A 152 -5.14 -12.54 -7.17
CA ALA A 152 -5.75 -13.37 -8.21
C ALA A 152 -7.28 -13.18 -8.26
N LEU A 153 -7.96 -13.28 -7.11
CA LEU A 153 -9.40 -13.07 -7.01
C LEU A 153 -9.81 -11.65 -7.46
N GLY A 154 -9.07 -10.63 -7.04
CA GLY A 154 -9.34 -9.25 -7.45
C GLY A 154 -9.17 -9.03 -8.97
N ALA A 155 -8.24 -9.75 -9.60
CA ALA A 155 -8.06 -9.70 -11.06
C ALA A 155 -9.20 -10.42 -11.80
N GLU A 156 -9.66 -11.56 -11.29
CA GLU A 156 -10.81 -12.29 -11.85
C GLU A 156 -12.08 -11.45 -11.80
N ILE A 157 -12.40 -10.81 -10.67
CA ILE A 157 -13.58 -9.96 -10.51
C ILE A 157 -13.51 -8.78 -11.49
N ARG A 158 -12.37 -8.10 -11.56
CA ARG A 158 -12.19 -6.93 -12.46
C ARG A 158 -12.24 -7.34 -13.94
N GLY A 159 -11.79 -8.55 -14.29
CA GLY A 159 -11.90 -9.12 -15.62
C GLY A 159 -13.32 -9.60 -15.99
N ALA A 160 -14.12 -10.01 -15.00
CA ALA A 160 -15.52 -10.38 -15.19
C ALA A 160 -16.44 -9.16 -15.42
N ASP A 161 -16.05 -7.98 -14.91
CA ASP A 161 -16.80 -6.72 -15.07
C ASP A 161 -16.57 -6.00 -16.43
N LEU A 162 -15.75 -6.55 -17.33
CA LEU A 162 -15.61 -6.06 -18.71
C LEU A 162 -16.42 -6.98 -19.66
N PRO A 163 -17.69 -6.68 -19.99
CA PRO A 163 -18.27 -7.23 -21.20
C PRO A 163 -17.48 -6.71 -22.39
N ALA A 164 -17.03 -7.61 -23.26
CA ALA A 164 -16.43 -7.27 -24.53
C ALA A 164 -17.47 -6.50 -25.38
N GLU A 165 -17.38 -5.17 -25.41
CA GLU A 165 -17.96 -4.40 -26.51
C GLU A 165 -17.16 -4.72 -27.78
N SER A 166 -17.60 -5.76 -28.48
CA SER A 166 -17.28 -5.99 -29.87
C SER A 166 -17.93 -4.88 -30.70
N VAL A 167 -17.23 -3.75 -30.89
CA VAL A 167 -17.55 -2.86 -32.03
C VAL A 167 -16.93 -3.47 -33.28
N ALA A 168 -17.55 -4.55 -33.75
CA ALA A 168 -17.50 -4.94 -35.14
C ALA A 168 -18.77 -4.41 -35.80
N SER A 169 -18.71 -3.19 -36.33
CA SER A 169 -19.63 -2.77 -37.37
C SER A 169 -18.86 -2.62 -38.67
N ASN A 170 -18.99 -3.66 -39.49
CA ASN A 170 -18.69 -3.63 -40.90
C ASN A 170 -19.44 -2.45 -41.55
N LEU A 171 -18.71 -1.43 -41.99
CA LEU A 171 -19.15 -0.57 -43.08
C LEU A 171 -18.52 -1.12 -44.36
N ASP A 172 -19.13 -2.20 -44.83
CA ASP A 172 -18.99 -2.68 -46.19
C ASP A 172 -19.99 -1.90 -47.04
N ILE A 173 -19.54 -0.82 -47.68
CA ILE A 173 -20.27 -0.22 -48.80
C ILE A 173 -19.30 -0.20 -49.99
N SER A 174 -19.26 -1.34 -50.67
CA SER A 174 -18.89 -1.40 -52.08
C SER A 174 -19.95 -0.64 -52.90
N HIS A 175 -19.58 0.48 -53.50
CA HIS A 175 -20.23 0.97 -54.71
C HIS A 175 -19.18 1.56 -55.65
N ALA A 176 -18.76 0.73 -56.60
CA ALA A 176 -18.16 1.15 -57.85
C ALA A 176 -19.20 0.92 -58.96
N ALA A 177 -19.60 1.98 -59.67
CA ALA A 177 -19.82 2.00 -61.14
C ALA A 177 -20.42 3.34 -61.58
N THR A 178 -20.00 3.76 -62.76
CA THR A 178 -19.99 5.11 -63.34
C THR A 178 -21.20 5.34 -64.31
N PRO A 179 -21.24 6.40 -65.16
CA PRO A 179 -22.40 7.28 -65.37
C PRO A 179 -23.28 6.87 -66.59
N PRO A 180 -24.29 7.70 -66.92
CA PRO A 180 -24.29 8.34 -68.24
C PRO A 180 -24.45 9.86 -68.21
#